data_AF-A0A661PIN9-F1
#
_entry.id   AF-A0A661PIN9-F1
#
_cell.length_a   1.000
_cell.length_b   1.000
_cell.length_c   1.000
_cell.angle_alpha   90.00
_cell.angle_beta   90.00
_cell.angle_gamma   90.00
#
_symmetry.space_group_name_H-M   'P 1'
#
loop_
_entity.id
_entity.type
_entity.pdbx_description
1 polymer ?
#
loop_
_entity_poly.entity_id
_entity_poly.type
_entity_poly.pdbx_seq_one_letter_code
_entity_poly.pdbx_strand_id
1 'polypeptide(L)'
;MPFLFSLKRALTVNFLLVASIPVLIFGLININLISKHQLEGVRDRNLAQARSISEEVESFLLEVRSDLQHVQQTITSGSILQPDSTDYFLAGMVRNSQFFESIYLLDSNYQVLHFGVLPDLQSRRDDYARLDFSGHQLFQGDEKTSDGEKKRGAVWSNTFVSLVTGEPSVTLRLPMPQGFLLGNIRLNSLGKLLQRYSTYGGVEVSILDESGTLVAHNVTAMAMQRVNFGDHPAVISAMEGTESTQEFIKGSKYYLESATRVPTTEWVVWVGLDMHEVLAPIHNMRNLLISFMVAAVLLACTIALLNVRRLMQPLTALGQRAEKIADGQYEFNFRPSGFSEIDALANQITNMSHAIKVREESIITNEQRFRDLVNSIEGIVWEMEYPSLRFLFVSRQAEAFLGYPVKDWYEDHAFWEKKVHVEDMEQARAYRQLMSEKHLEHDIEYRMISAEGQVVWIRDLVTVVVEDNRPIRLLGVMIDITEQKELLEELSRSEQNYREIFNSTSDAIFIHDAETG
;
A
#
# COMPACT_ATOMS: atom_id res chain seq x y z
N MET A 1 7.01 -32.30 -1.25
CA MET A 1 7.42 -31.24 -2.20
C MET A 1 7.18 -29.89 -1.54
N PRO A 2 8.19 -29.03 -1.35
CA PRO A 2 7.94 -27.68 -0.87
C PRO A 2 7.29 -26.87 -2.00
N PHE A 3 6.22 -26.15 -1.69
CA PHE A 3 5.61 -25.16 -2.59
C PHE A 3 6.63 -24.03 -2.84
N LEU A 4 7.46 -24.17 -3.88
CA LEU A 4 8.30 -23.08 -4.35
C LEU A 4 7.38 -22.04 -4.99
N PHE A 5 6.98 -21.04 -4.20
CA PHE A 5 6.34 -19.85 -4.73
C PHE A 5 7.27 -19.21 -5.78
N SER A 6 6.74 -18.95 -6.99
CA SER A 6 7.45 -18.16 -7.99
C SER A 6 7.90 -16.83 -7.37
N LEU A 7 9.17 -16.46 -7.54
CA LEU A 7 9.75 -15.19 -7.07
C LEU A 7 8.86 -13.98 -7.41
N LYS A 8 8.23 -14.02 -8.61
CA LYS A 8 7.25 -13.03 -9.05
C LYS A 8 6.06 -12.91 -8.10
N ARG A 9 5.46 -14.02 -7.68
CA ARG A 9 4.32 -14.02 -6.75
C ARG A 9 4.74 -13.54 -5.36
N ALA A 10 5.87 -14.00 -4.86
CA ALA A 10 6.39 -13.59 -3.55
C ALA A 10 6.66 -12.09 -3.48
N LEU A 11 7.36 -11.53 -4.47
CA LEU A 11 7.62 -10.08 -4.57
C LEU A 11 6.32 -9.28 -4.71
N THR A 12 5.38 -9.74 -5.55
CA THR A 12 4.09 -9.04 -5.74
C THR A 12 3.32 -8.94 -4.42
N VAL A 13 3.21 -10.04 -3.67
CA VAL A 13 2.53 -10.04 -2.37
C VAL A 13 3.26 -9.13 -1.38
N ASN A 14 4.58 -9.22 -1.29
CA ASN A 14 5.35 -8.40 -0.34
C ASN A 14 5.21 -6.90 -0.64
N PHE A 15 5.38 -6.49 -1.91
CA PHE A 15 5.23 -5.09 -2.30
C PHE A 15 3.80 -4.57 -2.06
N LEU A 16 2.77 -5.37 -2.33
CA LEU A 16 1.38 -4.98 -2.05
C LEU A 16 1.10 -4.80 -0.55
N LEU A 17 1.61 -5.71 0.29
CA LEU A 17 1.43 -5.62 1.74
C LEU A 17 2.14 -4.40 2.32
N VAL A 18 3.40 -4.18 1.96
CA VAL A 18 4.19 -3.02 2.42
C VAL A 18 3.57 -1.70 1.94
N ALA A 19 3.00 -1.69 0.74
CA ALA A 19 2.34 -0.51 0.18
C ALA A 19 0.98 -0.17 0.83
N SER A 20 0.17 -1.18 1.18
CA SER A 20 -1.22 -0.98 1.61
C SER A 20 -1.41 -0.93 3.12
N ILE A 21 -0.66 -1.73 3.89
CA ILE A 21 -0.85 -1.85 5.35
C ILE A 21 -0.67 -0.52 6.08
N PRO A 22 0.40 0.27 5.86
CA PRO A 22 0.59 1.52 6.59
C PRO A 22 -0.53 2.54 6.34
N VAL A 23 -1.00 2.62 5.09
CA VAL A 23 -2.09 3.51 4.69
C VAL A 23 -3.40 3.11 5.38
N LEU A 24 -3.70 1.81 5.44
CA LEU A 24 -4.87 1.29 6.13
C LEU A 24 -4.80 1.51 7.64
N ILE A 25 -3.66 1.24 8.27
CA ILE A 25 -3.45 1.46 9.71
C ILE A 25 -3.61 2.94 10.04
N PHE A 26 -2.92 3.82 9.30
CA PHE A 26 -3.01 5.26 9.53
C PHE A 26 -4.42 5.80 9.32
N GLY A 27 -5.11 5.36 8.26
CA GLY A 27 -6.50 5.72 7.98
C GLY A 27 -7.45 5.28 9.09
N LEU A 28 -7.32 4.03 9.56
CA LEU A 28 -8.15 3.49 10.63
C LEU A 28 -7.95 4.21 11.97
N ILE A 29 -6.69 4.53 12.32
CA ILE A 29 -6.38 5.30 13.53
C ILE A 29 -6.98 6.70 13.44
N ASN A 30 -6.77 7.41 12.32
CA ASN A 30 -7.31 8.76 12.14
C ASN A 30 -8.84 8.80 12.22
N ILE A 31 -9.53 7.88 11.54
CA ILE A 31 -11.00 7.82 11.56
C ILE A 31 -11.52 7.62 12.99
N ASN A 32 -10.89 6.72 13.77
CA ASN A 32 -11.29 6.48 15.16
C ASN A 32 -10.99 7.67 16.08
N LEU A 33 -9.81 8.28 15.93
CA LEU A 33 -9.37 9.37 16.78
C LEU A 33 -10.22 10.63 16.58
N ILE A 34 -10.52 10.97 15.32
CA ILE A 34 -11.39 12.09 14.96
C ILE A 34 -12.81 11.86 15.51
N SER A 35 -13.37 10.66 15.35
CA SER A 35 -14.75 10.40 15.80
C SER A 35 -14.91 10.53 17.31
N LYS A 36 -13.93 10.05 18.09
CA LYS A 36 -14.01 10.06 19.55
C LYS A 36 -13.82 11.46 20.14
N HIS A 37 -12.77 12.17 19.71
CA HIS A 37 -12.41 13.45 20.32
C HIS A 37 -13.40 14.57 19.98
N GLN A 38 -14.04 14.51 18.80
CA GLN A 38 -15.03 15.50 18.40
C GLN A 38 -16.32 15.38 19.22
N LEU A 39 -16.78 14.17 19.56
CA LEU A 39 -18.04 13.99 20.28
C LEU A 39 -17.96 14.47 21.73
N GLU A 40 -16.89 14.10 22.45
CA GLU A 40 -16.66 14.57 23.82
C GLU A 40 -16.55 16.10 23.88
N GLY A 41 -15.77 16.69 22.97
CA GLY A 41 -15.64 18.15 22.90
C GLY A 41 -16.93 18.87 22.48
N VAL A 42 -17.87 18.20 21.80
CA VAL A 42 -19.20 18.77 21.51
C VAL A 42 -20.09 18.79 22.75
N ARG A 43 -20.06 17.72 23.57
CA ARG A 43 -20.85 17.66 24.83
C ARG A 43 -20.48 18.79 25.79
N ASP A 44 -19.19 18.96 26.04
CA ASP A 44 -18.69 19.99 26.97
C ASP A 44 -19.02 21.40 26.48
N ARG A 45 -18.89 21.64 25.16
CA ARG A 45 -19.26 22.92 24.55
C ARG A 45 -20.76 23.19 24.64
N ASN A 46 -21.60 22.18 24.42
CA ASN A 46 -23.05 22.35 24.51
C ASN A 46 -23.49 22.69 25.94
N LEU A 47 -22.90 22.02 26.94
CA LEU A 47 -23.16 22.33 28.35
C LEU A 47 -22.66 23.73 28.73
N ALA A 48 -21.46 24.10 28.31
CA ALA A 48 -20.93 25.44 28.53
C ALA A 48 -21.80 26.53 27.88
N GLN A 49 -22.37 26.25 26.70
CA GLN A 49 -23.32 27.15 26.04
C GLN A 49 -24.61 27.28 26.86
N ALA A 50 -25.19 26.18 27.35
CA ALA A 50 -26.36 26.22 28.22
C ALA A 50 -26.10 27.05 29.49
N ARG A 51 -24.93 26.87 30.14
CA ARG A 51 -24.50 27.68 31.30
C ARG A 51 -24.40 29.17 30.98
N SER A 52 -23.74 29.52 29.89
CA SER A 52 -23.60 30.93 29.47
C SER A 52 -24.96 31.57 29.19
N ILE A 53 -25.89 30.84 28.59
CA ILE A 53 -27.26 31.33 28.35
C ILE A 53 -28.00 31.48 29.69
N SER A 54 -27.84 30.54 30.62
CA SER A 54 -28.42 30.64 31.97
C SER A 54 -27.90 31.87 32.72
N GLU A 55 -26.60 32.15 32.66
CA GLU A 55 -26.01 33.36 33.25
C GLU A 55 -26.55 34.65 32.61
N GLU A 56 -26.79 34.66 31.30
CA GLU A 56 -27.37 35.81 30.62
C GLU A 56 -28.85 36.01 30.96
N VAL A 57 -29.62 34.92 31.05
CA VAL A 57 -31.02 34.94 31.50
C VAL A 57 -31.11 35.38 32.97
N GLU A 58 -30.23 34.88 33.83
CA GLU A 58 -30.12 35.32 35.23
C GLU A 58 -29.86 36.82 35.32
N SER A 59 -28.89 37.33 34.55
CA SER A 59 -28.58 38.77 34.49
C SER A 59 -29.79 39.60 34.05
N PHE A 60 -30.51 39.14 33.03
CA PHE A 60 -31.75 39.77 32.57
C PHE A 60 -32.82 39.81 33.67
N LEU A 61 -33.04 38.69 34.37
CA LEU A 61 -34.05 38.60 35.43
C LEU A 61 -33.69 39.47 36.65
N LEU A 62 -32.41 39.57 36.97
CA LEU A 62 -31.91 40.47 38.01
C LEU A 62 -32.07 41.95 37.62
N GLU A 63 -31.84 42.32 36.36
CA GLU A 63 -32.09 43.68 35.84
C GLU A 63 -33.57 44.03 35.98
N VAL A 64 -34.47 43.16 35.52
CA VAL A 64 -35.93 43.34 35.66
C VAL A 64 -36.33 43.50 37.12
N ARG A 65 -35.78 42.67 38.02
CA ARG A 65 -36.06 42.78 39.45
C ARG A 65 -35.56 44.09 40.03
N SER A 66 -34.35 44.53 39.64
CA SER A 66 -33.76 45.78 40.10
C SER A 66 -34.59 46.99 39.67
N ASP A 67 -35.01 47.04 38.41
CA ASP A 67 -35.88 48.10 37.89
C ASP A 67 -37.21 48.16 38.65
N LEU A 68 -37.86 47.01 38.89
CA LEU A 68 -39.12 46.97 39.62
C LEU A 68 -38.93 47.34 41.10
N GLN A 69 -37.80 46.98 41.71
CA GLN A 69 -37.44 47.41 43.07
C GLN A 69 -37.22 48.93 43.14
N HIS A 70 -36.63 49.54 42.11
CA HIS A 70 -36.49 50.99 42.02
C HIS A 70 -37.85 51.70 41.94
N VAL A 71 -38.79 51.14 41.17
CA VAL A 71 -40.20 51.60 41.15
C VAL A 71 -40.81 51.51 42.55
N GLN A 72 -40.67 50.36 43.22
CA GLN A 72 -41.14 50.15 44.59
C GLN A 72 -40.56 51.19 45.57
N GLN A 73 -39.26 51.46 45.53
CA GLN A 73 -38.60 52.44 46.40
C GLN A 73 -39.09 53.87 46.13
N THR A 74 -39.24 54.23 44.85
CA THR A 74 -39.72 55.56 44.45
C THR A 74 -41.14 55.83 44.94
N ILE A 75 -42.04 54.85 44.82
CA ILE A 75 -43.41 54.94 45.31
C ILE A 75 -43.44 54.98 46.86
N THR A 76 -42.67 54.10 47.51
CA THR A 76 -42.68 53.98 48.99
C THR A 76 -42.07 55.20 49.67
N SER A 77 -41.10 55.87 49.04
CA SER A 77 -40.48 57.09 49.57
C SER A 77 -41.39 58.32 49.55
N GLY A 78 -42.58 58.24 48.94
CA GLY A 78 -43.48 59.39 48.79
C GLY A 78 -42.95 60.47 47.86
N SER A 79 -41.97 60.14 47.00
CA SER A 79 -41.37 61.08 46.04
C SER A 79 -42.36 61.55 44.96
N ILE A 80 -43.50 60.87 44.82
CA ILE A 80 -44.59 61.22 43.90
C ILE A 80 -45.60 62.08 44.68
N LEU A 81 -45.57 63.39 44.45
CA LEU A 81 -46.29 64.39 45.26
C LEU A 81 -47.78 64.57 44.90
N GLN A 82 -48.28 63.96 43.83
CA GLN A 82 -49.67 64.07 43.35
C GLN A 82 -50.29 62.69 43.10
N PRO A 83 -51.53 62.41 43.56
CA PRO A 83 -52.19 61.11 43.41
C PRO A 83 -52.32 60.62 41.96
N ASP A 84 -52.57 61.52 41.01
CA ASP A 84 -52.73 61.18 39.59
C ASP A 84 -51.38 60.95 38.86
N SER A 85 -50.25 61.27 39.50
CA SER A 85 -48.92 61.20 38.88
C SER A 85 -48.29 59.81 38.92
N THR A 86 -48.81 58.90 39.76
CA THR A 86 -48.30 57.52 39.88
C THR A 86 -48.50 56.76 38.56
N ASP A 87 -49.66 56.91 37.92
CA ASP A 87 -49.93 56.22 36.65
C ASP A 87 -49.04 56.72 35.51
N TYR A 88 -48.79 58.03 35.43
CA TYR A 88 -47.86 58.60 34.44
C TYR A 88 -46.42 58.14 34.70
N PHE A 89 -46.02 58.02 35.96
CA PHE A 89 -44.72 57.48 36.33
C PHE A 89 -44.59 56.00 35.91
N LEU A 90 -45.57 55.15 36.26
CA LEU A 90 -45.58 53.74 35.88
C LEU A 90 -45.59 53.58 34.34
N ALA A 91 -46.39 54.36 33.62
CA ALA A 91 -46.39 54.36 32.16
C ALA A 91 -45.06 54.83 31.57
N GLY A 92 -44.38 55.80 32.22
CA GLY A 92 -43.02 56.23 31.86
C GLY A 92 -41.99 55.12 32.01
N MET A 93 -42.06 54.35 33.11
CA MET A 93 -41.20 53.19 33.34
C MET A 93 -41.44 52.09 32.30
N VAL A 94 -42.70 51.78 31.99
CA VAL A 94 -43.04 50.81 30.94
C VAL A 94 -42.55 51.27 29.57
N ARG A 95 -42.73 52.54 29.22
CA ARG A 95 -42.29 53.10 27.93
C ARG A 95 -40.77 53.07 27.76
N ASN A 96 -40.03 53.33 28.83
CA ASN A 96 -38.57 53.39 28.80
C ASN A 96 -37.93 52.00 29.03
N SER A 97 -38.71 51.00 29.42
CA SER A 97 -38.24 49.63 29.63
C SER A 97 -38.34 48.80 28.36
N GLN A 98 -37.31 48.00 28.11
CA GLN A 98 -37.30 46.97 27.07
C GLN A 98 -37.97 45.65 27.52
N PHE A 99 -38.32 45.52 28.81
CA PHE A 99 -38.83 44.29 29.39
C PHE A 99 -40.31 44.39 29.77
N PHE A 100 -40.69 45.45 30.48
CA PHE A 100 -42.05 45.57 31.01
C PHE A 100 -43.07 45.78 29.89
N GLU A 101 -44.12 44.97 29.95
CA GLU A 101 -45.36 45.17 29.20
C GLU A 101 -46.26 46.17 29.93
N SER A 102 -46.39 45.97 31.23
CA SER A 102 -47.26 46.74 32.10
C SER A 102 -46.85 46.59 33.56
N ILE A 103 -47.15 47.60 34.38
CA ILE A 103 -46.88 47.56 35.83
C ILE A 103 -48.18 47.90 36.56
N TYR A 104 -48.58 47.04 37.50
CA TYR A 104 -49.75 47.23 38.36
C TYR A 104 -49.31 47.50 39.79
N LEU A 105 -49.94 48.48 40.43
CA LEU A 105 -49.90 48.67 41.86
C LEU A 105 -51.25 48.23 42.42
N LEU A 106 -51.23 47.21 43.28
CA LEU A 106 -52.40 46.65 43.93
C LEU A 106 -52.49 47.09 45.38
N ASP A 107 -53.71 47.18 45.91
CA ASP A 107 -53.96 47.35 47.34
C ASP A 107 -53.83 46.02 48.11
N SER A 108 -54.08 46.07 49.42
CA SER A 108 -54.07 44.88 50.30
C SER A 108 -55.20 43.88 50.02
N ASN A 109 -56.21 44.26 49.24
CA ASN A 109 -57.34 43.41 48.82
C ASN A 109 -57.15 42.90 47.38
N TYR A 110 -55.95 43.03 46.80
CA TYR A 110 -55.60 42.57 45.46
C TYR A 110 -56.31 43.32 44.32
N GLN A 111 -56.83 44.52 44.59
CA GLN A 111 -57.46 45.40 43.61
C GLN A 111 -56.44 46.37 43.00
N VAL A 112 -56.56 46.67 41.71
CA VAL A 112 -55.68 47.63 41.02
C VAL A 112 -55.93 49.06 41.51
N LEU A 113 -54.90 49.69 42.08
CA LEU A 113 -54.89 51.11 42.45
C LEU A 113 -54.34 51.99 41.31
N HIS A 114 -53.21 51.56 40.74
CA HIS A 114 -52.55 52.26 39.63
C HIS A 114 -52.05 51.27 38.59
N PHE A 115 -52.03 51.71 37.33
CA PHE A 115 -51.71 50.88 36.19
C PHE A 115 -50.92 51.67 35.14
N GLY A 116 -49.70 51.23 34.88
CA GLY A 116 -48.86 51.70 33.80
C GLY A 116 -48.85 50.73 32.63
N VAL A 117 -49.13 51.22 31.42
CA VAL A 117 -49.11 50.45 30.17
C VAL A 117 -48.55 51.31 29.03
N LEU A 118 -48.15 50.67 27.93
CA LEU A 118 -47.71 51.35 26.71
C LEU A 118 -48.76 52.34 26.17
N PRO A 119 -48.35 53.47 25.57
CA PRO A 119 -49.26 54.52 25.07
C PRO A 119 -50.39 54.01 24.17
N ASP A 120 -50.08 53.04 23.29
CA ASP A 120 -51.04 52.50 22.32
C ASP A 120 -52.21 51.73 22.99
N LEU A 121 -52.00 51.29 24.23
CA LEU A 121 -52.97 50.55 25.02
C LEU A 121 -53.59 51.40 26.14
N GLN A 122 -53.21 52.68 26.27
CA GLN A 122 -53.80 53.58 27.28
C GLN A 122 -55.29 53.84 27.06
N SER A 123 -55.79 53.75 25.82
CA SER A 123 -57.22 53.92 25.51
C SER A 123 -58.11 52.85 26.16
N ARG A 124 -57.55 51.69 26.52
CA ARG A 124 -58.24 50.59 27.22
C ARG A 124 -57.91 50.53 28.72
N ARG A 125 -57.25 51.55 29.27
CA ARG A 125 -56.80 51.58 30.66
C ARG A 125 -57.95 51.28 31.65
N ASP A 126 -59.13 51.84 31.41
CA ASP A 126 -60.29 51.69 32.30
C ASP A 126 -60.81 50.25 32.34
N ASP A 127 -60.59 49.45 31.29
CA ASP A 127 -60.97 48.03 31.23
C ASP A 127 -60.09 47.19 32.18
N TYR A 128 -58.86 47.62 32.42
CA TYR A 128 -57.86 46.90 33.23
C TYR A 128 -57.71 47.47 34.66
N ALA A 129 -58.12 48.72 34.90
CA ALA A 129 -58.03 49.39 36.19
C ALA A 129 -58.96 48.83 37.29
N ARG A 130 -59.83 47.86 36.97
CA ARG A 130 -60.75 47.20 37.92
C ARG A 130 -60.58 45.69 37.98
N LEU A 131 -59.43 45.18 37.52
CA LEU A 131 -59.14 43.76 37.62
C LEU A 131 -58.90 43.36 39.07
N ASP A 132 -59.54 42.26 39.48
CA ASP A 132 -59.32 41.62 40.76
C ASP A 132 -58.28 40.50 40.60
N PHE A 133 -57.15 40.63 41.30
CA PHE A 133 -56.06 39.66 41.26
C PHE A 133 -56.12 38.62 42.39
N SER A 134 -57.13 38.63 43.26
CA SER A 134 -57.24 37.72 44.41
C SER A 134 -57.22 36.24 44.03
N GLY A 135 -57.81 35.88 42.87
CA GLY A 135 -57.80 34.52 42.33
C GLY A 135 -56.53 34.13 41.55
N HIS A 136 -55.61 35.07 41.34
CA HIS A 136 -54.43 34.86 40.50
C HIS A 136 -53.41 33.93 41.19
N GLN A 137 -52.77 33.05 40.41
CA GLN A 137 -51.84 32.02 40.93
C GLN A 137 -50.69 32.60 41.79
N LEU A 138 -50.25 33.82 41.49
CA LEU A 138 -49.22 34.56 42.25
C LEU A 138 -49.55 34.76 43.74
N PHE A 139 -50.82 34.66 44.12
CA PHE A 139 -51.32 34.86 45.48
C PHE A 139 -51.86 33.55 46.09
N GLN A 140 -51.88 32.46 45.31
CA GLN A 140 -52.26 31.13 45.81
C GLN A 140 -51.12 30.58 46.68
N GLY A 141 -51.40 30.33 47.97
CA GLY A 141 -50.42 29.89 48.96
C GLY A 141 -49.90 30.98 49.91
N ASP A 142 -50.36 32.23 49.79
CA ASP A 142 -50.16 33.27 50.82
C ASP A 142 -51.08 33.07 52.05
N GLU A 143 -52.02 32.13 51.96
CA GLU A 143 -52.86 31.70 53.09
C GLU A 143 -52.16 30.59 53.90
N LYS A 144 -51.53 31.03 55.00
CA LYS A 144 -51.05 30.24 56.16
C LYS A 144 -49.74 29.46 56.00
N THR A 145 -48.63 30.16 56.28
CA THR A 145 -47.52 29.56 57.03
C THR A 145 -47.83 29.65 58.53
N SER A 146 -47.59 28.58 59.29
CA SER A 146 -47.90 28.48 60.73
C SER A 146 -47.15 29.46 61.64
N ASP A 147 -46.27 30.29 61.09
CA ASP A 147 -45.46 31.28 61.82
C ASP A 147 -45.78 32.75 61.45
N GLY A 148 -46.87 33.01 60.72
CA GLY A 148 -47.35 34.38 60.47
C GLY A 148 -46.46 35.25 59.57
N GLU A 149 -45.29 34.79 59.15
CA GLU A 149 -44.50 35.43 58.11
C GLU A 149 -45.00 35.02 56.72
N LYS A 150 -45.78 35.92 56.10
CA LYS A 150 -46.04 35.90 54.65
C LYS A 150 -44.71 35.74 53.91
N LYS A 151 -44.64 35.01 52.78
CA LYS A 151 -43.47 34.98 51.90
C LYS A 151 -43.13 36.42 51.48
N ARG A 152 -42.23 37.09 52.21
CA ARG A 152 -41.88 38.52 52.07
C ARG A 152 -40.92 38.81 50.89
N GLY A 153 -40.75 37.85 49.98
CA GLY A 153 -39.82 37.93 48.86
C GLY A 153 -40.49 38.24 47.52
N ALA A 154 -39.66 38.53 46.52
CA ALA A 154 -40.08 38.60 45.13
C ALA A 154 -40.57 37.21 44.64
N VAL A 155 -41.68 37.16 43.91
CA VAL A 155 -42.26 35.91 43.38
C VAL A 155 -42.54 36.05 41.89
N TRP A 156 -42.14 35.06 41.11
CA TRP A 156 -42.42 34.97 39.69
C TRP A 156 -43.67 34.13 39.44
N SER A 157 -44.48 34.50 38.44
CA SER A 157 -45.60 33.67 38.00
C SER A 157 -45.13 32.57 37.07
N ASN A 158 -46.01 31.60 36.81
CA ASN A 158 -45.89 30.77 35.62
C ASN A 158 -46.14 31.60 34.36
N THR A 159 -45.76 31.08 33.20
CA THR A 159 -46.04 31.70 31.91
C THR A 159 -47.54 31.74 31.63
N PHE A 160 -48.06 32.88 31.19
CA PHE A 160 -49.45 33.05 30.80
C PHE A 160 -49.58 33.91 29.55
N VAL A 161 -50.78 33.95 28.95
CA VAL A 161 -51.06 34.86 27.83
C VAL A 161 -51.56 36.17 28.40
N SER A 162 -50.86 37.26 28.14
CA SER A 162 -51.26 38.56 28.65
C SER A 162 -52.61 38.99 28.11
N LEU A 163 -53.48 39.48 29.00
CA LEU A 163 -54.78 40.06 28.64
C LEU A 163 -54.66 41.43 27.97
N VAL A 164 -53.47 42.03 28.01
CA VAL A 164 -53.19 43.37 27.50
C VAL A 164 -52.64 43.30 26.07
N THR A 165 -51.65 42.43 25.82
CA THR A 165 -51.02 42.27 24.49
C THR A 165 -51.41 41.00 23.74
N GLY A 166 -51.94 39.97 24.42
CA GLY A 166 -52.14 38.65 23.83
C GLY A 166 -50.85 37.85 23.61
N GLU A 167 -49.71 38.35 24.08
CA GLU A 167 -48.41 37.67 23.98
C GLU A 167 -48.09 36.87 25.25
N PRO A 168 -47.21 35.86 25.18
CA PRO A 168 -46.68 35.18 26.35
C PRO A 168 -45.97 36.17 27.28
N SER A 169 -46.39 36.16 28.54
CA SER A 169 -45.88 37.05 29.60
C SER A 169 -45.62 36.26 30.88
N VAL A 170 -44.73 36.81 31.70
CA VAL A 170 -44.53 36.43 33.10
C VAL A 170 -44.72 37.66 33.98
N THR A 171 -45.17 37.47 35.21
CA THR A 171 -45.30 38.55 36.19
C THR A 171 -44.31 38.38 37.32
N LEU A 172 -43.58 39.44 37.64
CA LEU A 172 -42.82 39.56 38.88
C LEU A 172 -43.64 40.33 39.92
N ARG A 173 -43.87 39.71 41.08
CA ARG A 173 -44.53 40.31 42.24
C ARG A 173 -43.50 40.78 43.27
N LEU A 174 -43.63 42.02 43.73
CA LEU A 174 -42.93 42.55 44.90
C LEU A 174 -43.93 42.97 45.98
N PRO A 175 -43.74 42.58 47.26
CA PRO A 175 -44.58 43.03 48.36
C PRO A 175 -44.31 44.49 48.71
N MET A 176 -45.35 45.30 48.90
CA MET A 176 -45.28 46.71 49.31
C MET A 176 -45.84 46.88 50.73
N PRO A 177 -45.55 47.99 51.45
CA PRO A 177 -46.17 48.27 52.74
C PRO A 177 -47.71 48.34 52.70
N GLN A 178 -48.29 48.73 51.56
CA GLN A 178 -49.73 48.85 51.33
C GLN A 178 -50.15 48.13 50.05
N GLY A 179 -49.97 46.80 50.00
CA GLY A 179 -50.39 45.95 48.89
C GLY A 179 -49.22 45.35 48.13
N PHE A 180 -49.28 45.34 46.78
CA PHE A 180 -48.31 44.62 45.94
C PHE A 180 -47.98 45.39 44.66
N LEU A 181 -46.75 45.27 44.19
CA LEU A 181 -46.33 45.78 42.88
C LEU A 181 -46.12 44.58 41.94
N LEU A 182 -46.81 44.59 40.80
CA LEU A 182 -46.69 43.56 39.77
C LEU A 182 -46.07 44.17 38.51
N GLY A 183 -45.01 43.57 37.99
CA GLY A 183 -44.45 43.89 36.68
C GLY A 183 -44.69 42.73 35.71
N ASN A 184 -45.51 42.93 34.68
CA ASN A 184 -45.65 41.98 33.58
C ASN A 184 -44.53 42.19 32.57
N ILE A 185 -43.90 41.11 32.14
CA ILE A 185 -42.65 41.12 31.36
C ILE A 185 -42.88 40.36 30.06
N ARG A 186 -42.52 41.02 28.96
CA ARG A 186 -42.67 40.48 27.60
C ARG A 186 -41.64 39.37 27.37
N LEU A 187 -42.10 38.13 27.21
CA LEU A 187 -41.21 37.00 26.96
C LEU A 187 -40.58 37.03 25.56
N ASN A 188 -41.14 37.81 24.63
CA ASN A 188 -40.53 38.05 23.33
C ASN A 188 -39.14 38.71 23.46
N SER A 189 -38.89 39.51 24.51
CA SER A 189 -37.57 40.09 24.78
C SER A 189 -36.53 39.01 25.10
N LEU A 190 -36.92 37.95 25.82
CA LEU A 190 -36.08 36.76 26.03
C LEU A 190 -35.90 35.97 24.74
N GLY A 191 -36.95 35.79 23.92
CA GLY A 191 -36.83 35.13 22.62
C GLY A 191 -35.78 35.79 21.71
N LYS A 192 -35.73 37.13 21.66
CA LYS A 192 -34.71 37.89 20.92
C LYS A 192 -33.29 37.70 21.47
N LEU A 193 -33.15 37.58 22.79
CA LEU A 193 -31.88 37.23 23.44
C LEU A 193 -31.39 35.87 22.93
N LEU A 194 -32.28 34.87 22.92
CA LEU A 194 -31.97 33.50 22.50
C LEU A 194 -31.65 33.38 21.00
N GLN A 195 -32.23 34.24 20.15
CA GLN A 195 -31.93 34.27 18.71
C GLN A 195 -30.44 34.49 18.41
N ARG A 196 -29.71 35.20 19.28
CA ARG A 196 -28.27 35.45 19.11
C ARG A 196 -27.41 34.17 19.19
N TYR A 197 -27.96 33.10 19.75
CA TYR A 197 -27.30 31.80 19.89
C TYR A 197 -27.65 30.82 18.76
N SER A 198 -28.53 31.20 17.83
CA SER A 198 -28.96 30.38 16.69
C SER A 198 -28.07 30.50 15.43
N THR A 199 -26.87 31.07 15.58
CA THR A 199 -25.96 31.43 14.46
C THR A 199 -25.45 30.22 13.66
N TYR A 200 -25.52 29.01 14.24
CA TYR A 200 -25.18 27.76 13.59
C TYR A 200 -26.44 26.92 13.37
N GLY A 201 -26.58 26.35 12.16
CA GLY A 201 -27.66 25.41 11.86
C GLY A 201 -27.69 24.25 12.86
N GLY A 202 -28.90 23.88 13.29
CA GLY A 202 -29.13 22.77 14.20
C GLY A 202 -29.11 23.10 15.70
N VAL A 203 -28.89 24.36 16.10
CA VAL A 203 -28.97 24.79 17.51
C VAL A 203 -30.38 25.28 17.85
N GLU A 204 -31.05 24.58 18.74
CA GLU A 204 -32.34 24.96 19.32
C GLU A 204 -32.13 25.35 20.78
N VAL A 205 -32.65 26.52 21.18
CA VAL A 205 -32.52 27.04 22.53
C VAL A 205 -33.89 27.42 23.07
N SER A 206 -34.18 26.92 24.26
CA SER A 206 -35.43 27.15 24.98
C SER A 206 -35.18 27.51 26.43
N ILE A 207 -36.04 28.36 26.98
CA ILE A 207 -36.19 28.58 28.41
C ILE A 207 -37.50 27.93 28.82
N LEU A 208 -37.46 27.17 29.89
CA LEU A 208 -38.58 26.41 30.44
C LEU A 208 -38.85 26.87 31.87
N ASP A 209 -40.10 26.89 32.29
CA ASP A 209 -40.45 27.18 33.68
C ASP A 209 -40.15 25.98 34.60
N GLU A 210 -40.42 26.13 35.90
CA GLU A 210 -40.22 25.08 36.91
C GLU A 210 -41.05 23.80 36.65
N SER A 211 -42.01 23.82 35.73
CA SER A 211 -42.82 22.66 35.33
C SER A 211 -42.33 22.01 34.02
N GLY A 212 -41.25 22.53 33.44
CA GLY A 212 -40.75 22.11 32.13
C GLY A 212 -41.55 22.69 30.95
N THR A 213 -42.40 23.69 31.17
CA THR A 213 -43.21 24.29 30.11
C THR A 213 -42.46 25.43 29.43
N LEU A 214 -42.53 25.49 28.09
CA LEU A 214 -41.83 26.50 27.29
C LEU A 214 -42.24 27.93 27.65
N VAL A 215 -41.24 28.73 28.05
CA VAL A 215 -41.33 30.17 28.37
C VAL A 215 -40.89 31.00 27.16
N ALA A 216 -39.72 30.69 26.61
CA ALA A 216 -39.15 31.39 25.46
C ALA A 216 -38.36 30.42 24.58
N HIS A 217 -38.27 30.73 23.29
CA HIS A 217 -37.55 29.92 22.31
C HIS A 217 -36.82 30.84 21.33
N ASN A 218 -35.67 30.41 20.82
CA ASN A 218 -34.98 31.13 19.74
C ASN A 218 -35.82 31.23 18.44
N VAL A 219 -36.85 30.39 18.25
CA VAL A 219 -37.82 30.46 17.15
C VAL A 219 -39.14 30.97 17.69
N THR A 220 -39.49 32.22 17.36
CA THR A 220 -40.65 32.93 17.94
C THR A 220 -41.97 32.17 17.79
N ALA A 221 -42.18 31.46 16.68
CA ALA A 221 -43.38 30.67 16.45
C ALA A 221 -43.54 29.49 17.43
N MET A 222 -42.44 28.92 17.94
CA MET A 222 -42.46 27.82 18.90
C MET A 222 -42.88 28.28 20.29
N ALA A 223 -42.46 29.48 20.72
CA ALA A 223 -42.80 30.03 22.03
C ALA A 223 -44.32 30.13 22.26
N MET A 224 -45.10 30.36 21.20
CA MET A 224 -46.57 30.41 21.28
C MET A 224 -47.23 29.03 21.52
N GLN A 225 -46.52 27.93 21.25
CA GLN A 225 -47.08 26.58 21.36
C GLN A 225 -47.07 26.03 22.78
N ARG A 226 -46.30 26.64 23.70
CA ARG A 226 -46.20 26.25 25.12
C ARG A 226 -45.99 24.75 25.33
N VAL A 227 -45.13 24.16 24.50
CA VAL A 227 -44.81 22.73 24.57
C VAL A 227 -44.16 22.43 25.93
N ASN A 228 -44.52 21.31 26.52
CA ASN A 228 -43.87 20.82 27.74
C ASN A 228 -42.72 19.87 27.36
N PHE A 229 -41.58 20.06 28.00
CA PHE A 229 -40.34 19.32 27.79
C PHE A 229 -40.07 18.31 28.92
N GLY A 230 -41.08 17.94 29.71
CA GLY A 230 -40.95 17.02 30.84
C GLY A 230 -40.53 15.59 30.45
N ASP A 231 -40.56 15.24 29.16
CA ASP A 231 -40.04 13.99 28.61
C ASP A 231 -38.55 14.07 28.19
N HIS A 232 -37.94 15.26 28.23
CA HIS A 232 -36.54 15.47 27.85
C HIS A 232 -35.59 15.11 29.01
N PRO A 233 -34.67 14.14 28.84
CA PRO A 233 -33.82 13.64 29.92
C PRO A 233 -32.92 14.72 30.55
N ALA A 234 -32.34 15.60 29.73
CA ALA A 234 -31.50 16.69 30.22
C ALA A 234 -32.31 17.67 31.09
N VAL A 235 -33.55 17.97 30.70
CA VAL A 235 -34.46 18.85 31.44
C VAL A 235 -34.82 18.24 32.79
N ILE A 236 -35.19 16.94 32.82
CA ILE A 236 -35.48 16.22 34.07
C ILE A 236 -34.30 16.34 35.04
N SER A 237 -33.08 16.03 34.59
CA SER A 237 -31.88 16.15 35.42
C SER A 237 -31.65 17.58 35.93
N ALA A 238 -31.85 18.60 35.07
CA ALA A 238 -31.70 20.00 35.47
C ALA A 238 -32.78 20.42 36.49
N MET A 239 -34.01 19.89 36.38
CA MET A 239 -35.11 20.08 37.35
C MET A 239 -34.86 19.34 38.68
N GLU A 240 -34.04 18.31 38.69
CA GLU A 240 -33.54 17.63 39.90
C GLU A 240 -32.30 18.29 40.51
N GLY A 241 -31.72 19.29 39.83
CA GLY A 241 -30.59 20.10 40.31
C GLY A 241 -29.24 19.62 39.79
N THR A 242 -29.25 18.74 38.78
CA THR A 242 -28.06 18.18 38.15
C THR A 242 -27.94 18.65 36.71
N GLU A 243 -26.83 19.32 36.40
CA GLU A 243 -26.51 19.65 35.02
C GLU A 243 -26.06 18.40 34.27
N SER A 244 -26.65 18.17 33.09
CA SER A 244 -26.29 17.01 32.29
C SER A 244 -26.36 17.32 30.81
N THR A 245 -25.61 16.53 30.04
CA THR A 245 -25.74 16.46 28.59
C THR A 245 -26.15 15.05 28.23
N GLN A 246 -27.26 14.88 27.52
CA GLN A 246 -27.86 13.59 27.21
C GLN A 246 -28.26 13.50 25.75
N GLU A 247 -28.32 12.28 25.24
CA GLU A 247 -28.77 11.99 23.88
C GLU A 247 -30.27 11.71 23.92
N PHE A 248 -31.03 12.31 23.01
CA PHE A 248 -32.49 12.18 22.96
C PHE A 248 -32.98 12.04 21.53
N ILE A 249 -33.96 11.18 21.32
CA ILE A 249 -34.56 10.96 19.99
C ILE A 249 -36.00 11.42 20.07
N LYS A 250 -36.35 12.44 19.27
CA LYS A 250 -37.72 12.95 19.15
C LYS A 250 -38.21 12.80 17.71
N GLY A 251 -39.10 11.84 17.49
CA GLY A 251 -39.56 11.51 16.13
C GLY A 251 -38.40 11.00 15.27
N SER A 252 -38.09 11.71 14.18
CA SER A 252 -36.96 11.39 13.29
C SER A 252 -35.67 12.15 13.62
N LYS A 253 -35.70 13.05 14.60
CA LYS A 253 -34.55 13.89 14.96
C LYS A 253 -33.78 13.27 16.13
N TYR A 254 -32.46 13.36 16.03
CA TYR A 254 -31.54 12.91 17.07
C TYR A 254 -30.84 14.13 17.65
N TYR A 255 -31.14 14.43 18.91
CA TYR A 255 -30.64 15.58 19.63
C TYR A 255 -29.55 15.19 20.63
N LEU A 256 -28.54 16.05 20.75
CA LEU A 256 -27.72 16.13 21.94
C LEU A 256 -28.20 17.32 22.77
N GLU A 257 -28.72 17.04 23.94
CA GLU A 257 -29.41 18.00 24.79
C GLU A 257 -28.58 18.32 26.02
N SER A 258 -28.39 19.59 26.31
CA SER A 258 -27.82 20.05 27.57
C SER A 258 -28.83 20.97 28.25
N ALA A 259 -28.95 20.83 29.57
CA ALA A 259 -29.82 21.71 30.33
C ALA A 259 -29.16 22.13 31.65
N THR A 260 -29.46 23.35 32.05
CA THR A 260 -28.99 23.95 33.30
C THR A 260 -30.09 24.81 33.91
N ARG A 261 -29.99 25.07 35.21
CA ARG A 261 -30.97 25.85 35.96
C ARG A 261 -30.54 27.30 36.07
N VAL A 262 -31.52 28.19 36.02
CA VAL A 262 -31.38 29.62 36.32
C VAL A 262 -31.59 29.82 37.83
N PRO A 263 -30.57 30.32 38.57
CA PRO A 263 -30.62 30.36 40.03
C PRO A 263 -31.76 31.18 40.65
N THR A 264 -32.20 32.28 40.03
CA THR A 264 -33.22 33.16 40.63
C THR A 264 -34.65 32.63 40.48
N THR A 265 -34.96 31.92 39.39
CA THR A 265 -36.33 31.51 39.05
C THR A 265 -36.56 30.00 39.05
N GLU A 266 -35.50 29.21 39.23
CA GLU A 266 -35.54 27.75 39.05
C GLU A 266 -35.94 27.31 37.62
N TRP A 267 -35.95 28.25 36.68
CA TRP A 267 -36.19 27.98 35.27
C TRP A 267 -35.07 27.13 34.68
N VAL A 268 -35.40 26.37 33.64
CA VAL A 268 -34.43 25.51 32.97
C VAL A 268 -34.11 26.10 31.61
N VAL A 269 -32.83 26.37 31.36
CA VAL A 269 -32.31 26.62 30.02
C VAL A 269 -32.00 25.29 29.39
N TRP A 270 -32.59 25.04 28.22
CA TRP A 270 -32.36 23.86 27.41
C TRP A 270 -31.71 24.26 26.08
N VAL A 271 -30.67 23.52 25.71
CA VAL A 271 -29.96 23.66 24.44
C VAL A 271 -29.91 22.30 23.75
N GLY A 272 -30.61 22.17 22.63
CA GLY A 272 -30.62 20.99 21.78
C GLY A 272 -29.79 21.20 20.52
N LEU A 273 -28.90 20.27 20.24
CA LEU A 273 -28.13 20.20 18.99
C LEU A 273 -28.69 19.08 18.11
N ASP A 274 -29.17 19.39 16.91
CA ASP A 274 -29.51 18.39 15.91
C ASP A 274 -28.23 17.71 15.42
N MET A 275 -28.01 16.48 15.87
CA MET A 275 -26.79 15.73 15.59
C MET A 275 -26.69 15.33 14.12
N HIS A 276 -27.78 15.34 13.35
CA HIS A 276 -27.69 15.10 11.91
C HIS A 276 -27.00 16.28 11.20
N GLU A 277 -27.34 17.51 11.57
CA GLU A 277 -26.70 18.72 11.02
C GLU A 277 -25.27 18.90 11.55
N VAL A 278 -25.05 18.68 12.85
CA VAL A 278 -23.73 18.85 13.49
C VAL A 278 -22.73 17.79 13.02
N LEU A 279 -23.16 16.55 12.82
CA LEU A 279 -22.28 15.47 12.35
C LEU A 279 -22.12 15.46 10.82
N ALA A 280 -22.92 16.19 10.03
CA ALA A 280 -22.80 16.19 8.57
C ALA A 280 -21.39 16.56 8.06
N PRO A 281 -20.74 17.63 8.56
CA PRO A 281 -19.35 17.93 8.21
C PRO A 281 -18.37 16.80 8.57
N ILE A 282 -18.58 16.12 9.70
CA ILE A 282 -17.75 15.01 10.17
C ILE A 282 -17.90 13.79 9.23
N HIS A 283 -19.12 13.48 8.81
CA HIS A 283 -19.39 12.42 7.85
C HIS A 283 -18.77 12.72 6.48
N ASN A 284 -18.88 13.96 6.00
CA ASN A 284 -18.25 14.39 4.76
C ASN A 284 -16.74 14.29 4.82
N MET A 285 -16.12 14.74 5.92
CA MET A 285 -14.68 14.60 6.14
C MET A 285 -14.24 13.13 6.23
N ARG A 286 -15.01 12.28 6.92
CA ARG A 286 -14.76 10.83 6.97
C ARG A 286 -14.81 10.20 5.58
N ASN A 287 -15.82 10.53 4.78
CA ASN A 287 -15.96 10.00 3.43
C ASN A 287 -14.81 10.47 2.52
N LEU A 288 -14.38 11.74 2.65
CA LEU A 288 -13.19 12.25 1.97
C LEU A 288 -11.93 11.48 2.40
N LEU A 289 -11.70 11.28 3.70
CA LEU A 289 -10.56 10.52 4.20
C LEU A 289 -10.55 9.08 3.67
N ILE A 290 -11.71 8.40 3.65
CA ILE A 290 -11.86 7.07 3.07
C ILE A 290 -11.55 7.10 1.57
N SER A 291 -12.04 8.09 0.83
CA SER A 291 -11.77 8.22 -0.61
C SER A 291 -10.27 8.44 -0.90
N PHE A 292 -9.59 9.28 -0.11
CA PHE A 292 -8.15 9.48 -0.21
C PHE A 292 -7.36 8.22 0.16
N MET A 293 -7.80 7.49 1.18
CA MET A 293 -7.20 6.21 1.58
C MET A 293 -7.29 5.18 0.44
N VAL A 294 -8.46 5.04 -0.19
CA VAL A 294 -8.65 4.15 -1.34
C VAL A 294 -7.77 4.58 -2.51
N ALA A 295 -7.74 5.87 -2.84
CA ALA A 295 -6.90 6.40 -3.90
C ALA A 295 -5.40 6.17 -3.63
N ALA A 296 -4.95 6.36 -2.39
CA ALA A 296 -3.58 6.11 -1.98
C ALA A 296 -3.20 4.62 -2.07
N VAL A 297 -4.09 3.71 -1.65
CA VAL A 297 -3.87 2.26 -1.79
C VAL A 297 -3.79 1.87 -3.28
N LEU A 298 -4.69 2.39 -4.13
CA LEU A 298 -4.66 2.14 -5.57
C LEU A 298 -3.37 2.65 -6.21
N LEU A 299 -2.93 3.86 -5.85
CA LEU A 299 -1.67 4.43 -6.33
C LEU A 299 -0.48 3.59 -5.87
N ALA A 300 -0.43 3.20 -4.59
CA ALA A 300 0.64 2.40 -4.04
C ALA A 300 0.70 0.99 -4.66
N CYS A 301 -0.46 0.36 -4.92
CA CYS A 301 -0.55 -0.90 -5.65
C CYS A 301 -0.08 -0.76 -7.10
N THR A 302 -0.41 0.35 -7.77
CA THR A 302 0.04 0.62 -9.14
C THR A 302 1.56 0.78 -9.20
N ILE A 303 2.14 1.55 -8.28
CA ILE A 303 3.60 1.71 -8.14
C ILE A 303 4.27 0.36 -7.83
N ALA A 304 3.71 -0.43 -6.91
CA ALA A 304 4.20 -1.77 -6.58
C ALA A 304 4.23 -2.69 -7.81
N LEU A 305 3.14 -2.74 -8.60
CA LEU A 305 3.05 -3.55 -9.80
C LEU A 305 4.03 -3.09 -10.90
N LEU A 306 4.20 -1.78 -11.06
CA LEU A 306 5.20 -1.22 -11.99
C LEU A 306 6.62 -1.62 -11.59
N ASN A 307 6.96 -1.54 -10.30
CA ASN A 307 8.27 -1.95 -9.80
C ASN A 307 8.52 -3.45 -9.97
N VAL A 308 7.53 -4.30 -9.69
CA VAL A 308 7.62 -5.74 -9.95
C VAL A 308 7.87 -6.03 -11.43
N ARG A 309 7.15 -5.34 -12.33
CA ARG A 309 7.38 -5.49 -13.78
C ARG A 309 8.79 -5.04 -14.17
N ARG A 310 9.24 -3.90 -13.66
CA ARG A 310 10.57 -3.33 -13.93
C ARG A 310 11.70 -4.25 -13.48
N LEU A 311 11.54 -4.95 -12.35
CA LEU A 311 12.52 -5.91 -11.83
C LEU A 311 12.46 -7.27 -12.54
N MET A 312 11.25 -7.82 -12.74
CA MET A 312 11.10 -9.20 -13.23
C MET A 312 11.31 -9.35 -14.74
N GLN A 313 10.99 -8.34 -15.55
CA GLN A 313 11.15 -8.43 -17.01
C GLN A 313 12.61 -8.69 -17.44
N PRO A 314 13.61 -7.91 -16.97
CA PRO A 314 15.02 -8.17 -17.31
C PRO A 314 15.52 -9.53 -16.84
N LEU A 315 15.18 -9.95 -15.61
CA LEU A 315 15.55 -11.25 -15.05
C LEU A 315 14.99 -12.42 -15.86
N THR A 316 13.73 -12.33 -16.28
CA THR A 316 13.10 -13.38 -17.10
C THR A 316 13.74 -13.44 -18.49
N ALA A 317 14.05 -12.29 -19.09
CA ALA A 317 14.75 -12.22 -20.38
C ALA A 317 16.18 -12.77 -20.31
N LEU A 318 16.90 -12.53 -19.20
CA LEU A 318 18.21 -13.11 -18.94
C LEU A 318 18.14 -14.64 -18.87
N GLY A 319 17.19 -15.18 -18.12
CA GLY A 319 16.99 -16.63 -18.00
C GLY A 319 16.73 -17.30 -19.36
N GLN A 320 15.81 -16.75 -20.16
CA GLN A 320 15.50 -17.28 -21.50
C GLN A 320 16.69 -17.22 -22.47
N ARG A 321 17.56 -16.22 -22.35
CA ARG A 321 18.76 -16.13 -23.20
C ARG A 321 19.85 -17.09 -22.75
N ALA A 322 20.00 -17.27 -21.44
CA ALA A 322 20.92 -18.27 -20.91
C ALA A 322 20.54 -19.69 -21.37
N GLU A 323 19.24 -20.00 -21.46
CA GLU A 323 18.76 -21.27 -22.03
C GLU A 323 19.17 -21.43 -23.51
N LYS A 324 19.07 -20.37 -24.32
CA LYS A 324 19.50 -20.39 -25.73
C LYS A 324 21.00 -20.58 -25.94
N ILE A 325 21.85 -20.25 -24.95
CA ILE A 325 23.29 -20.55 -25.00
C ILE A 325 23.51 -22.06 -25.08
N ALA A 326 22.70 -22.85 -24.37
CA ALA A 326 22.78 -24.31 -24.44
C ALA A 326 22.42 -24.86 -25.82
N ASP A 327 21.62 -24.12 -26.60
CA ASP A 327 21.24 -24.45 -27.98
C ASP A 327 22.28 -23.97 -29.02
N GLY A 328 23.47 -23.50 -28.59
CA GLY A 328 24.54 -23.04 -29.48
C GLY A 328 24.32 -21.65 -30.09
N GLN A 329 23.33 -20.90 -29.62
CA GLN A 329 23.17 -19.50 -30.01
C GLN A 329 24.01 -18.65 -29.05
N TYR A 330 25.05 -17.97 -29.55
CA TYR A 330 25.97 -17.20 -28.68
C TYR A 330 25.83 -15.68 -28.79
N GLU A 331 25.10 -15.19 -29.78
CA GLU A 331 24.95 -13.76 -30.05
C GLU A 331 23.68 -13.18 -29.42
N PHE A 332 23.87 -12.29 -28.46
CA PHE A 332 22.76 -11.61 -27.80
C PHE A 332 23.12 -10.16 -27.47
N ASN A 333 22.17 -9.26 -27.70
CA ASN A 333 22.27 -7.88 -27.23
C ASN A 333 21.39 -7.67 -26.00
N PHE A 334 22.01 -7.38 -24.87
CA PHE A 334 21.32 -6.94 -23.65
C PHE A 334 21.04 -5.45 -23.75
N ARG A 335 19.75 -5.09 -23.57
CA ARG A 335 19.39 -3.69 -23.35
C ARG A 335 19.61 -3.37 -21.87
N PRO A 336 20.13 -2.19 -21.53
CA PRO A 336 20.30 -1.78 -20.14
C PRO A 336 18.97 -1.92 -19.39
N SER A 337 19.01 -2.65 -18.27
CA SER A 337 17.83 -2.89 -17.42
C SER A 337 17.52 -1.68 -16.52
N GLY A 338 18.49 -0.79 -16.34
CA GLY A 338 18.43 0.31 -15.39
C GLY A 338 18.77 -0.10 -13.94
N PHE A 339 19.23 -1.34 -13.74
CA PHE A 339 19.76 -1.84 -12.47
C PHE A 339 21.18 -2.35 -12.71
N SER A 340 22.15 -1.75 -12.00
CA SER A 340 23.58 -2.07 -12.13
C SER A 340 23.89 -3.55 -11.94
N GLU A 341 23.20 -4.21 -11.02
CA GLU A 341 23.40 -5.60 -10.65
C GLU A 341 22.94 -6.56 -11.75
N ILE A 342 21.82 -6.23 -12.39
CA ILE A 342 21.28 -7.01 -13.52
C ILE A 342 22.16 -6.81 -14.74
N ASP A 343 22.62 -5.58 -14.99
CA ASP A 343 23.51 -5.27 -16.11
C ASP A 343 24.89 -5.93 -15.92
N ALA A 344 25.39 -5.99 -14.68
CA ALA A 344 26.61 -6.74 -14.34
C ALA A 344 26.45 -8.24 -14.63
N LEU A 345 25.32 -8.84 -14.25
CA LEU A 345 25.03 -10.25 -14.54
C LEU A 345 24.92 -10.50 -16.05
N ALA A 346 24.27 -9.59 -16.79
CA ALA A 346 24.17 -9.67 -18.25
C ALA A 346 25.55 -9.64 -18.91
N ASN A 347 26.45 -8.79 -18.44
CA ASN A 347 27.84 -8.73 -18.93
C ASN A 347 28.61 -10.01 -18.60
N GLN A 348 28.46 -10.57 -17.40
CA GLN A 348 29.08 -11.85 -17.03
C GLN A 348 28.61 -12.99 -17.92
N ILE A 349 27.30 -13.10 -18.19
CA ILE A 349 26.74 -14.11 -19.09
C ILE A 349 27.26 -13.90 -20.52
N THR A 350 27.39 -12.65 -20.98
CA THR A 350 27.94 -12.33 -22.31
C THR A 350 29.39 -12.78 -22.42
N ASN A 351 30.22 -12.48 -21.42
CA ASN A 351 31.62 -12.90 -21.38
C ASN A 351 31.74 -14.43 -21.36
N MET A 352 30.88 -15.11 -20.60
CA MET A 352 30.83 -16.57 -20.57
C MET A 352 30.41 -17.16 -21.93
N SER A 353 29.37 -16.62 -22.56
CA SER A 353 28.91 -17.03 -23.90
C SER A 353 30.03 -16.92 -24.93
N HIS A 354 30.74 -15.78 -24.94
CA HIS A 354 31.88 -15.56 -25.82
C HIS A 354 33.02 -16.55 -25.55
N ALA A 355 33.34 -16.82 -24.28
CA ALA A 355 34.39 -17.78 -23.92
C ALA A 355 34.03 -19.21 -24.37
N ILE A 356 32.75 -19.62 -24.26
CA ILE A 356 32.28 -20.92 -24.75
C ILE A 356 32.42 -21.00 -26.27
N LYS A 357 31.93 -20.00 -27.01
CA LYS A 357 32.06 -19.94 -28.48
C LYS A 357 33.50 -20.08 -28.94
N VAL A 358 34.42 -19.28 -28.38
CA VAL A 358 35.85 -19.33 -28.73
C VAL A 358 36.46 -20.69 -28.40
N ARG A 359 36.04 -21.33 -27.30
CA ARG A 359 36.52 -22.67 -26.94
C ARG A 359 36.05 -23.72 -27.94
N GLU A 360 34.80 -23.68 -28.37
CA GLU A 360 34.27 -24.60 -29.39
C GLU A 360 34.94 -24.40 -30.75
N GLU A 361 35.08 -23.15 -31.21
CA GLU A 361 35.76 -22.83 -32.47
C GLU A 361 37.23 -23.29 -32.45
N SER A 362 37.92 -23.16 -31.31
CA SER A 362 39.30 -23.63 -31.19
C SER A 362 39.41 -25.16 -31.18
N ILE A 363 38.43 -25.88 -30.63
CA ILE A 363 38.36 -27.35 -30.72
C ILE A 363 38.19 -27.79 -32.18
N ILE A 364 37.23 -27.20 -32.91
CA ILE A 364 36.99 -27.52 -34.32
C ILE A 364 38.22 -27.22 -35.17
N THR A 365 38.83 -26.05 -34.98
CA THR A 365 40.03 -25.63 -35.72
C THR A 365 41.22 -26.56 -35.43
N ASN A 366 41.41 -26.95 -34.17
CA ASN A 366 42.48 -27.88 -33.80
C ASN A 366 42.25 -29.27 -34.37
N GLU A 367 41.01 -29.76 -34.38
CA GLU A 367 40.67 -31.06 -34.97
C GLU A 367 40.94 -31.07 -36.48
N GLN A 368 40.53 -30.01 -37.19
CA GLN A 368 40.81 -29.85 -38.62
C GLN A 368 42.32 -29.78 -38.88
N ARG A 369 43.04 -28.94 -38.14
CA ARG A 369 44.49 -28.82 -38.28
C ARG A 369 45.21 -30.13 -38.02
N PHE A 370 44.77 -30.92 -37.03
CA PHE A 370 45.31 -32.24 -36.76
C PHE A 370 45.08 -33.17 -37.96
N ARG A 371 43.86 -33.23 -38.50
CA ARG A 371 43.54 -34.03 -39.69
C ARG A 371 44.37 -33.62 -40.91
N ASP A 372 44.54 -32.32 -41.14
CA ASP A 372 45.33 -31.80 -42.27
C ASP A 372 46.82 -32.16 -42.15
N LEU A 373 47.40 -32.01 -40.96
CA LEU A 373 48.80 -32.37 -40.71
C LEU A 373 49.03 -33.87 -40.91
N VAL A 374 48.15 -34.71 -40.34
CA VAL A 374 48.27 -36.16 -40.47
C VAL A 374 48.10 -36.61 -41.92
N ASN A 375 47.16 -36.02 -42.66
CA ASN A 375 46.97 -36.31 -44.08
C ASN A 375 48.02 -35.65 -45.00
N SER A 376 49.02 -34.93 -44.48
CA SER A 376 50.13 -34.38 -45.30
C SER A 376 51.37 -35.27 -45.31
N ILE A 377 51.41 -36.28 -44.44
CA ILE A 377 52.52 -37.23 -44.33
C ILE A 377 52.46 -38.20 -45.52
N GLU A 378 53.59 -38.42 -46.20
CA GLU A 378 53.76 -39.42 -47.27
C GLU A 378 53.87 -40.84 -46.68
N GLY A 379 52.80 -41.29 -46.05
CA GLY A 379 52.68 -42.60 -45.42
C GLY A 379 51.34 -42.75 -44.74
N ILE A 380 50.89 -43.99 -44.53
CA ILE A 380 49.64 -44.27 -43.84
C ILE A 380 49.88 -44.14 -42.34
N VAL A 381 49.48 -43.02 -41.76
CA VAL A 381 49.43 -42.86 -40.30
C VAL A 381 48.23 -43.62 -39.75
N TRP A 382 48.46 -44.40 -38.69
CA TRP A 382 47.44 -45.22 -38.06
C TRP A 382 47.58 -45.25 -36.53
N GLU A 383 46.47 -45.49 -35.87
CA GLU A 383 46.37 -45.75 -34.43
C GLU A 383 45.50 -46.98 -34.24
N MET A 384 45.91 -47.85 -33.33
CA MET A 384 45.24 -49.12 -33.06
C MET A 384 45.16 -49.34 -31.55
N GLU A 385 44.04 -49.85 -31.07
CA GLU A 385 43.86 -50.28 -29.69
C GLU A 385 44.56 -51.63 -29.46
N TYR A 386 45.22 -51.79 -28.32
CA TYR A 386 45.86 -53.03 -27.91
C TYR A 386 45.22 -53.53 -26.60
N PRO A 387 44.89 -54.84 -26.46
CA PRO A 387 45.19 -55.95 -27.36
C PRO A 387 44.08 -56.28 -28.38
N SER A 388 43.04 -55.45 -28.50
CA SER A 388 41.90 -55.74 -29.41
C SER A 388 42.27 -55.69 -30.89
N LEU A 389 43.39 -55.03 -31.22
CA LEU A 389 43.90 -54.78 -32.57
C LEU A 389 42.88 -54.06 -33.47
N ARG A 390 41.99 -53.28 -32.86
CA ARG A 390 41.05 -52.42 -33.59
C ARG A 390 41.74 -51.12 -33.98
N PHE A 391 41.74 -50.79 -35.26
CA PHE A 391 42.14 -49.45 -35.70
C PHE A 391 41.20 -48.39 -35.10
N LEU A 392 41.77 -47.41 -34.40
CA LEU A 392 41.10 -46.24 -33.82
C LEU A 392 41.17 -45.05 -34.78
N PHE A 393 42.24 -44.95 -35.55
CA PHE A 393 42.45 -43.94 -36.58
C PHE A 393 43.28 -44.52 -37.72
N VAL A 394 42.95 -44.17 -38.96
CA VAL A 394 43.75 -44.43 -40.16
C VAL A 394 43.61 -43.21 -41.08
N SER A 395 44.74 -42.67 -41.52
CA SER A 395 44.83 -41.53 -42.42
C SER A 395 44.32 -41.87 -43.82
N ARG A 396 43.91 -40.85 -44.59
CA ARG A 396 43.34 -41.03 -45.93
C ARG A 396 44.34 -41.62 -46.92
N GLN A 397 45.64 -41.51 -46.64
CA GLN A 397 46.73 -42.09 -47.41
C GLN A 397 46.56 -43.59 -47.66
N ALA A 398 45.88 -44.33 -46.77
CA ALA A 398 45.61 -45.75 -46.98
C ALA A 398 44.86 -46.05 -48.29
N GLU A 399 43.91 -45.18 -48.66
CA GLU A 399 43.17 -45.30 -49.92
C GLU A 399 44.06 -45.05 -51.13
N ALA A 400 45.00 -44.10 -51.01
CA ALA A 400 45.90 -43.74 -52.11
C ALA A 400 46.97 -44.81 -52.35
N PHE A 401 47.58 -45.34 -51.28
CA PHE A 401 48.68 -46.31 -51.39
C PHE A 401 48.20 -47.75 -51.62
N LEU A 402 47.15 -48.20 -50.91
CA LEU A 402 46.72 -49.60 -50.95
C LEU A 402 45.40 -49.80 -51.69
N GLY A 403 44.70 -48.73 -52.08
CA GLY A 403 43.44 -48.80 -52.83
C GLY A 403 42.22 -49.23 -52.03
N TYR A 404 42.37 -49.46 -50.71
CA TYR A 404 41.26 -49.85 -49.84
C TYR A 404 40.63 -48.65 -49.14
N PRO A 405 39.28 -48.52 -49.14
CA PRO A 405 38.58 -47.52 -48.34
C PRO A 405 39.01 -47.56 -46.88
N VAL A 406 39.28 -46.39 -46.27
CA VAL A 406 39.66 -46.30 -44.85
C VAL A 406 38.61 -46.97 -43.96
N LYS A 407 37.35 -46.94 -44.37
CA LYS A 407 36.23 -47.60 -43.68
C LYS A 407 36.47 -49.10 -43.42
N ASP A 408 37.10 -49.80 -44.35
CA ASP A 408 37.32 -51.25 -44.26
C ASP A 408 38.31 -51.59 -43.13
N TRP A 409 39.28 -50.71 -42.87
CA TRP A 409 40.24 -50.82 -41.78
C TRP A 409 39.56 -50.74 -40.40
N TYR A 410 38.48 -49.96 -40.29
CA TYR A 410 37.73 -49.80 -39.03
C TYR A 410 36.71 -50.92 -38.79
N GLU A 411 36.17 -51.52 -39.85
CA GLU A 411 35.11 -52.55 -39.76
C GLU A 411 35.68 -53.96 -39.55
N ASP A 412 36.89 -54.26 -40.05
CA ASP A 412 37.52 -55.58 -39.95
C ASP A 412 38.78 -55.54 -39.08
N HIS A 413 38.67 -56.05 -37.85
CA HIS A 413 39.81 -56.13 -36.92
C HIS A 413 40.98 -56.98 -37.43
N ALA A 414 40.72 -57.90 -38.36
CA ALA A 414 41.75 -58.73 -38.98
C ALA A 414 42.17 -58.17 -40.35
N PHE A 415 41.82 -56.93 -40.69
CA PHE A 415 42.09 -56.34 -42.00
C PHE A 415 43.58 -56.44 -42.37
N TRP A 416 44.46 -55.94 -41.49
CA TRP A 416 45.90 -56.02 -41.69
C TRP A 416 46.38 -57.46 -41.92
N GLU A 417 45.91 -58.39 -41.09
CA GLU A 417 46.25 -59.82 -41.17
C GLU A 417 45.65 -60.54 -42.39
N LYS A 418 44.71 -59.94 -43.11
CA LYS A 418 44.19 -60.50 -44.37
C LYS A 418 44.90 -59.92 -45.58
N LYS A 419 45.54 -58.76 -45.44
CA LYS A 419 46.16 -58.02 -46.53
C LYS A 419 47.67 -58.12 -46.59
N VAL A 420 48.34 -58.51 -45.49
CA VAL A 420 49.76 -58.88 -45.55
C VAL A 420 49.94 -60.16 -46.38
N HIS A 421 51.01 -60.23 -47.17
CA HIS A 421 51.34 -61.36 -48.02
C HIS A 421 51.52 -62.63 -47.19
N VAL A 422 51.03 -63.77 -47.71
CA VAL A 422 50.97 -65.04 -46.96
C VAL A 422 52.32 -65.51 -46.42
N GLU A 423 53.41 -65.25 -47.16
CA GLU A 423 54.78 -65.60 -46.76
C GLU A 423 55.31 -64.76 -45.59
N ASP A 424 54.83 -63.52 -45.43
CA ASP A 424 55.35 -62.57 -44.43
C ASP A 424 54.48 -62.55 -43.16
N MET A 425 53.25 -63.07 -43.25
CA MET A 425 52.20 -62.98 -42.22
C MET A 425 52.64 -63.48 -40.84
N GLU A 426 53.09 -64.73 -40.76
CA GLU A 426 53.41 -65.39 -39.49
C GLU A 426 54.58 -64.68 -38.80
N GLN A 427 55.61 -64.32 -39.58
CA GLN A 427 56.77 -63.59 -39.07
C GLN A 427 56.38 -62.18 -38.59
N ALA A 428 55.57 -61.46 -39.37
CA ALA A 428 55.17 -60.10 -39.04
C ALA A 428 54.28 -60.03 -37.80
N ARG A 429 53.31 -60.96 -37.69
CA ARG A 429 52.44 -61.08 -36.52
C ARG A 429 53.24 -61.39 -35.25
N ALA A 430 54.13 -62.40 -35.31
CA ALA A 430 54.93 -62.81 -34.16
C ALA A 430 55.86 -61.69 -33.70
N TYR A 431 56.47 -60.96 -34.64
CA TYR A 431 57.35 -59.84 -34.34
C TYR A 431 56.59 -58.68 -33.67
N ARG A 432 55.46 -58.24 -34.25
CA ARG A 432 54.60 -57.20 -33.66
C ARG A 432 54.18 -57.56 -32.23
N GLN A 433 53.73 -58.80 -32.02
CA GLN A 433 53.29 -59.25 -30.69
C GLN A 433 54.44 -59.19 -29.69
N LEU A 434 55.60 -59.76 -30.03
CA LEU A 434 56.78 -59.76 -29.16
C LEU A 434 57.23 -58.35 -28.78
N MET A 435 57.28 -57.43 -29.74
CA MET A 435 57.72 -56.06 -29.51
C MET A 435 56.69 -55.26 -28.70
N SER A 436 55.40 -55.48 -28.95
CA SER A 436 54.31 -54.86 -28.18
C SER A 436 54.31 -55.31 -26.72
N GLU A 437 54.48 -56.61 -26.45
CA GLU A 437 54.59 -57.16 -25.09
C GLU A 437 55.83 -56.67 -24.35
N LYS A 438 56.92 -56.42 -25.09
CA LYS A 438 58.17 -55.84 -24.55
C LYS A 438 58.12 -54.32 -24.40
N HIS A 439 57.04 -53.66 -24.82
CA HIS A 439 56.91 -52.20 -24.84
C HIS A 439 58.01 -51.50 -25.63
N LEU A 440 58.47 -52.12 -26.73
CA LEU A 440 59.54 -51.59 -27.56
C LEU A 440 58.98 -51.04 -28.87
N GLU A 441 59.43 -49.83 -29.22
CA GLU A 441 59.28 -49.30 -30.57
C GLU A 441 60.00 -50.23 -31.56
N HIS A 442 59.41 -50.40 -32.73
CA HIS A 442 59.92 -51.34 -33.72
C HIS A 442 59.57 -50.89 -35.12
N ASP A 443 60.37 -51.34 -36.07
CA ASP A 443 60.04 -51.26 -37.47
C ASP A 443 60.07 -52.64 -38.12
N ILE A 444 59.17 -52.84 -39.05
CA ILE A 444 59.09 -54.10 -39.79
C ILE A 444 58.77 -53.84 -41.25
N GLU A 445 59.51 -54.53 -42.12
CA GLU A 445 59.25 -54.54 -43.56
C GLU A 445 58.48 -55.80 -43.93
N TYR A 446 57.34 -55.64 -44.61
CA TYR A 446 56.52 -56.75 -45.09
C TYR A 446 55.77 -56.35 -46.36
N ARG A 447 55.34 -57.34 -47.12
CA ARG A 447 54.53 -57.13 -48.32
C ARG A 447 53.05 -57.07 -47.96
N MET A 448 52.32 -56.10 -48.52
CA MET A 448 50.86 -56.07 -48.53
C MET A 448 50.30 -56.25 -49.94
N ILE A 449 49.07 -56.77 -50.04
CA ILE A 449 48.33 -56.92 -51.28
C ILE A 449 47.36 -55.76 -51.44
N SER A 450 47.59 -54.91 -52.44
CA SER A 450 46.70 -53.79 -52.77
C SER A 450 45.31 -54.27 -53.24
N ALA A 451 44.34 -53.38 -53.31
CA ALA A 451 42.99 -53.69 -53.80
C ALA A 451 42.98 -54.21 -55.24
N GLU A 452 44.00 -53.85 -56.04
CA GLU A 452 44.19 -54.32 -57.41
C GLU A 452 44.95 -55.66 -57.49
N GLY A 453 45.34 -56.23 -56.34
CA GLY A 453 46.08 -57.48 -56.26
C GLY A 453 47.60 -57.35 -56.47
N GLN A 454 48.13 -56.13 -56.49
CA GLN A 454 49.57 -55.87 -56.62
C GLN A 454 50.26 -56.03 -55.26
N VAL A 455 51.53 -56.42 -55.29
CA VAL A 455 52.37 -56.50 -54.09
C VAL A 455 52.99 -55.13 -53.84
N VAL A 456 52.77 -54.58 -52.64
CA VAL A 456 53.35 -53.32 -52.17
C VAL A 456 54.25 -53.61 -50.99
N TRP A 457 55.51 -53.19 -51.04
CA TRP A 457 56.42 -53.31 -49.91
C TRP A 457 56.17 -52.18 -48.93
N ILE A 458 55.86 -52.54 -47.69
CA ILE A 458 55.57 -51.61 -46.61
C ILE A 458 56.67 -51.71 -45.57
N ARG A 459 57.22 -50.55 -45.17
CA ARG A 459 57.94 -50.39 -43.91
C ARG A 459 57.03 -49.74 -42.88
N ASP A 460 56.70 -50.47 -41.83
CA ASP A 460 55.81 -50.01 -40.78
C ASP A 460 56.63 -49.62 -39.54
N LEU A 461 56.59 -48.34 -39.18
CA LEU A 461 57.25 -47.78 -38.01
C LEU A 461 56.23 -47.70 -36.87
N VAL A 462 56.46 -48.42 -35.77
CA VAL A 462 55.47 -48.60 -34.70
C VAL A 462 56.02 -48.13 -33.35
N THR A 463 55.28 -47.22 -32.72
CA THR A 463 55.46 -46.79 -31.33
C THR A 463 54.40 -47.43 -30.43
N VAL A 464 54.83 -47.94 -29.28
CA VAL A 464 53.95 -48.57 -28.28
C VAL A 464 53.58 -47.54 -27.21
N VAL A 465 52.29 -47.24 -27.06
CA VAL A 465 51.78 -46.34 -26.01
C VAL A 465 51.40 -47.15 -24.78
N VAL A 466 52.00 -46.77 -23.64
CA VAL A 466 51.89 -47.50 -22.37
C VAL A 466 51.24 -46.63 -21.31
N GLU A 467 50.19 -47.14 -20.67
CA GLU A 467 49.58 -46.55 -19.47
C GLU A 467 49.57 -47.59 -18.35
N ASP A 468 49.93 -47.19 -17.14
CA ASP A 468 50.03 -48.09 -15.97
C ASP A 468 50.81 -49.39 -16.24
N ASN A 469 51.94 -49.28 -16.94
CA ASN A 469 52.82 -50.39 -17.33
C ASN A 469 52.13 -51.49 -18.16
N ARG A 470 51.09 -51.11 -18.92
CA ARG A 470 50.39 -51.96 -19.88
C ARG A 470 50.30 -51.26 -21.24
N PRO A 471 50.55 -51.98 -22.35
CA PRO A 471 50.40 -51.39 -23.68
C PRO A 471 48.90 -51.25 -23.96
N ILE A 472 48.46 -50.03 -24.23
CA ILE A 472 47.04 -49.74 -24.48
C ILE A 472 46.75 -49.41 -25.93
N ARG A 473 47.74 -48.87 -26.65
CA ARG A 473 47.60 -48.45 -28.04
C ARG A 473 48.92 -48.60 -28.78
N LEU A 474 48.82 -48.84 -30.08
CA LEU A 474 49.92 -48.82 -31.03
C LEU A 474 49.68 -47.66 -32.00
N LEU A 475 50.69 -46.85 -32.22
CA LEU A 475 50.69 -45.75 -33.17
C LEU A 475 51.76 -46.05 -34.21
N GLY A 476 51.49 -45.78 -35.48
CA GLY A 476 52.51 -46.02 -36.48
C GLY A 476 52.29 -45.29 -37.80
N VAL A 477 53.29 -45.44 -38.65
CA VAL A 477 53.24 -44.99 -40.05
C VAL A 477 53.73 -46.10 -40.95
N MET A 478 52.90 -46.49 -41.92
CA MET A 478 53.27 -47.42 -42.99
C MET A 478 53.76 -46.61 -44.19
N ILE A 479 55.01 -46.84 -44.59
CA ILE A 479 55.66 -46.15 -45.71
C ILE A 479 55.82 -47.16 -46.85
N ASP A 480 55.43 -46.76 -48.06
CA ASP A 480 55.69 -47.54 -49.26
C ASP A 480 57.17 -47.46 -49.63
N ILE A 481 57.84 -48.61 -49.67
CA ILE A 481 59.24 -48.76 -50.05
C ILE A 481 59.40 -49.63 -51.31
N THR A 482 58.33 -49.80 -52.10
CA THR A 482 58.31 -50.63 -53.30
C THR A 482 59.33 -50.16 -54.33
N GLU A 483 59.34 -48.87 -54.67
CA GLU A 483 60.32 -48.28 -55.59
C GLU A 483 61.76 -48.49 -55.08
N GLN A 484 61.98 -48.32 -53.77
CA GLN A 484 63.29 -48.56 -53.16
C GLN A 484 63.73 -50.04 -53.31
N LYS A 485 62.81 -50.99 -53.15
CA LYS A 485 63.09 -52.43 -53.33
C LYS A 485 63.33 -52.77 -54.80
N GLU A 486 62.54 -52.24 -55.72
CA GLU A 486 62.71 -52.45 -57.16
C GLU A 486 64.06 -51.92 -57.65
N LEU A 487 64.46 -50.72 -57.22
CA LEU A 487 65.76 -50.14 -57.55
C LEU A 487 66.93 -50.96 -56.98
N LEU A 488 66.79 -51.48 -55.76
CA LEU A 488 67.81 -52.36 -55.15
C LEU A 488 67.92 -53.70 -55.88
N GLU A 489 66.80 -54.28 -56.33
CA GLU A 489 66.79 -55.51 -57.12
C GLU A 489 67.39 -55.28 -58.52
N GLU A 490 67.08 -54.16 -59.16
CA GLU A 490 67.67 -53.79 -60.46
C GLU A 490 69.18 -53.56 -60.34
N LEU A 491 69.62 -52.86 -59.30
CA LEU A 491 71.04 -52.69 -58.99
C LEU A 491 71.73 -54.04 -58.76
N SER A 492 71.15 -54.92 -57.94
CA SER A 492 71.70 -56.24 -57.65
C SER A 492 71.77 -57.12 -58.90
N ARG A 493 70.73 -57.08 -59.76
CA ARG A 493 70.72 -57.79 -61.05
C ARG A 493 71.76 -57.24 -62.01
N SER A 494 71.94 -55.92 -62.05
CA SER A 494 72.99 -55.27 -62.84
C SER A 494 74.38 -55.67 -62.34
N GLU A 495 74.64 -55.63 -61.02
CA GLU A 495 75.91 -56.07 -60.43
C GLU A 495 76.21 -57.54 -60.71
N GLN A 496 75.20 -58.41 -60.61
CA GLN A 496 75.36 -59.84 -60.88
C GLN A 496 75.67 -60.10 -62.36
N ASN A 497 74.96 -59.43 -63.28
CA ASN A 497 75.27 -59.48 -64.71
C ASN A 497 76.70 -58.99 -65.00
N TYR A 498 77.12 -57.87 -64.39
CA TYR A 498 78.51 -57.38 -64.51
C TYR A 498 79.52 -58.40 -63.98
N ARG A 499 79.25 -59.03 -62.84
CA ARG A 499 80.15 -60.02 -62.22
C ARG A 499 80.24 -61.30 -63.05
N GLU A 500 79.15 -61.74 -63.68
CA GLU A 500 79.14 -62.89 -64.59
C GLU A 500 79.90 -62.62 -65.90
N ILE A 501 79.75 -61.44 -66.49
CA ILE A 501 80.54 -61.00 -67.66
C ILE A 501 82.03 -60.93 -67.31
N PHE A 502 82.36 -60.34 -66.16
CA PHE A 502 83.74 -60.21 -65.70
C PHE A 502 84.40 -61.58 -65.45
N ASN A 503 83.70 -62.50 -64.78
CA ASN A 503 84.25 -63.82 -64.44
C ASN A 503 84.32 -64.81 -65.63
N SER A 504 83.52 -64.62 -66.68
CA SER A 504 83.53 -65.48 -67.87
C SER A 504 84.57 -65.04 -68.93
N THR A 505 85.18 -63.87 -68.74
CA THR A 505 86.19 -63.33 -69.65
C THR A 505 87.58 -63.87 -69.29
N SER A 506 88.28 -64.51 -70.23
CA SER A 506 89.64 -65.06 -70.03
C SER A 506 90.77 -64.04 -70.24
N ASP A 507 90.42 -62.79 -70.55
CA ASP A 507 91.34 -61.68 -70.79
C ASP A 507 91.46 -60.77 -69.55
N ALA A 508 92.63 -60.14 -69.35
CA ALA A 508 92.85 -59.20 -68.26
C ALA A 508 92.11 -57.87 -68.49
N ILE A 509 91.15 -57.55 -67.63
CA ILE A 509 90.40 -56.29 -67.65
C ILE A 509 91.06 -55.29 -66.67
N PHE A 510 91.49 -54.13 -67.18
CA PHE A 510 92.00 -53.02 -66.37
C PHE A 510 90.96 -51.89 -66.35
N ILE A 511 90.56 -51.47 -65.15
CA ILE A 511 89.73 -50.28 -64.94
C ILE A 511 90.67 -49.13 -64.58
N HIS A 512 90.64 -48.04 -65.36
CA HIS A 512 91.38 -46.82 -65.07
C HIS A 512 90.37 -45.73 -64.73
N ASP A 513 90.60 -45.04 -63.61
CA ASP A 513 89.77 -43.91 -63.18
C ASP A 513 89.99 -42.72 -64.13
N ALA A 514 88.92 -42.13 -64.67
CA ALA A 514 89.04 -41.04 -65.64
C ALA A 514 89.29 -39.67 -64.97
N GLU A 515 89.28 -39.59 -63.63
CA GLU A 515 89.51 -38.33 -62.90
C GLU A 515 90.87 -38.30 -62.19
N THR A 516 91.95 -38.38 -62.95
CA THR A 516 93.20 -37.65 -62.62
C THR A 516 93.96 -37.37 -63.92
N GLY A 517 93.63 -36.24 -64.54
CA GLY A 517 94.55 -35.51 -65.42
C GLY A 517 95.31 -34.47 -64.62
#